data_AF-A0A2M8V397-F1
#
_entry.id   AF-A0A2M8V397-F1
#
_cell.length_a   1.000
_cell.length_b   1.000
_cell.length_c   1.000
_cell.angle_alpha   90.00
_cell.angle_beta   90.00
_cell.angle_gamma   90.00
#
_symmetry.space_group_name_H-M   'P 1'
#
loop_
_entity.id
_entity.type
_entity.pdbx_description
1 polymer ?
#
loop_
_entity_poly.entity_id
_entity_poly.type
_entity_poly.pdbx_seq_one_letter_code
_entity_poly.pdbx_strand_id
1 'polypeptide(L)'
;MARAAPPDFEATPASLRALARSYPRGLHIEPHSHDWGQVLYAMSGVMWLETPSEALLVPPNRAVWLPPQVPHGIRVVSELQMRNIYLRPGTADSLGEQVQAFEVSGLLRELIVKLVEHEREPDTEYYQALSQLAVLELQRARSLLLRVPLPDDSDRRLLNLCLAVMAEPSQEVSFEQHAADAGASVRTLARLFQHSLGMGFAQWRRQVQLATAVAQLNEGIAVSQIAHGLGYQPGSFSEMFRRELGVAPSEYCAR
;
A
#
# COMPACT_ATOMS: atom_id res chain seq x y z
N MET A 1 19.36 2.82 10.43
CA MET A 1 18.32 2.01 9.75
C MET A 1 17.15 1.89 10.68
N ALA A 2 15.98 2.44 10.32
CA ALA A 2 14.78 2.27 11.14
C ALA A 2 14.44 0.77 11.14
N ARG A 3 14.58 0.10 12.29
CA ARG A 3 14.07 -1.26 12.44
C ARG A 3 12.55 -1.19 12.41
N ALA A 4 11.96 -1.63 11.31
CA ALA A 4 10.51 -1.79 11.17
C ALA A 4 9.99 -3.06 11.85
N ALA A 5 10.75 -3.63 12.79
CA ALA A 5 10.22 -4.70 13.61
C ALA A 5 9.09 -4.12 14.49
N PRO A 6 7.98 -4.86 14.68
CA PRO A 6 7.06 -4.54 15.75
C PRO A 6 7.86 -4.42 17.06
N PRO A 7 7.49 -3.50 17.97
CA PRO A 7 7.98 -3.54 19.34
C PRO A 7 7.80 -4.95 19.91
N ASP A 8 8.69 -5.34 20.81
CA ASP A 8 8.52 -6.58 21.55
C ASP A 8 7.19 -6.55 22.32
N PHE A 9 6.25 -7.37 21.87
CA PHE A 9 4.91 -7.50 22.43
C PHE A 9 4.72 -8.81 23.20
N GLU A 10 5.79 -9.60 23.42
CA GLU A 10 5.67 -10.89 24.09
C GLU A 10 5.18 -10.75 25.54
N ALA A 11 5.47 -9.61 26.19
CA ALA A 11 5.16 -9.36 27.59
C ALA A 11 3.76 -8.74 27.87
N THR A 12 2.93 -8.42 26.86
CA THR A 12 1.63 -7.76 27.09
C THR A 12 0.44 -8.73 27.06
N PRO A 13 -0.51 -8.66 28.02
CA PRO A 13 -1.72 -9.47 27.98
C PRO A 13 -2.76 -8.97 26.95
N ALA A 14 -2.59 -7.77 26.40
CA ALA A 14 -3.51 -7.20 25.43
C ALA A 14 -3.57 -8.02 24.13
N SER A 15 -4.78 -8.21 23.60
CA SER A 15 -5.03 -8.87 22.32
C SER A 15 -4.68 -7.99 21.11
N LEU A 16 -4.56 -6.68 21.33
CA LEU A 16 -4.37 -5.66 20.31
C LEU A 16 -3.43 -4.56 20.79
N ARG A 17 -2.48 -4.14 19.95
CA ARG A 17 -1.58 -3.00 20.21
C ARG A 17 -1.61 -2.03 19.05
N ALA A 18 -1.73 -0.74 19.33
CA ALA A 18 -1.66 0.29 18.31
C ALA A 18 -0.39 1.13 18.44
N LEU A 19 0.17 1.60 17.32
CA LEU A 19 1.36 2.47 17.29
C LEU A 19 1.26 3.52 16.18
N ALA A 20 1.75 4.73 16.48
CA ALA A 20 2.06 5.72 15.46
C ALA A 20 3.50 5.58 14.93
N ARG A 21 3.68 5.76 13.62
CA ARG A 21 4.98 5.93 12.97
C ARG A 21 4.88 7.02 11.92
N SER A 22 5.96 7.76 11.72
CA SER A 22 6.08 8.77 10.67
C SER A 22 7.34 8.48 9.86
N TYR A 23 7.22 8.51 8.54
CA TYR A 23 8.33 8.19 7.64
C TYR A 23 8.48 9.25 6.55
N PRO A 24 9.71 9.67 6.23
CA PRO A 24 9.94 10.60 5.13
C PRO A 24 9.73 9.92 3.78
N ARG A 25 9.45 10.73 2.76
CA ARG A 25 9.42 10.29 1.35
C ARG A 25 10.69 9.53 0.97
N GLY A 26 10.52 8.47 0.19
CA GLY A 26 11.63 7.68 -0.37
C GLY A 26 12.23 6.67 0.60
N LEU A 27 11.77 6.62 1.86
CA LEU A 27 12.20 5.58 2.79
C LEU A 27 11.73 4.21 2.30
N HIS A 28 12.65 3.24 2.34
CA HIS A 28 12.33 1.82 2.17
C HIS A 28 12.49 1.09 3.51
N ILE A 29 11.43 0.41 3.91
CA ILE A 29 11.43 -0.56 4.99
C ILE A 29 11.65 -1.93 4.35
N GLU A 30 12.80 -2.53 4.68
CA GLU A 30 13.18 -3.83 4.14
C GLU A 30 12.15 -4.94 4.48
N PRO A 31 12.00 -5.95 3.61
CA PRO A 31 11.11 -7.06 3.85
C PRO A 31 11.34 -7.74 5.20
N HIS A 32 10.25 -7.99 5.93
CA HIS A 32 10.24 -8.66 7.22
C HIS A 32 8.91 -9.38 7.45
N SER A 33 8.84 -10.22 8.49
CA SER A 33 7.61 -10.85 8.96
C SER A 33 7.61 -10.88 10.49
N HIS A 34 6.44 -11.12 11.08
CA HIS A 34 6.27 -11.22 12.53
C HIS A 34 5.04 -12.07 12.88
N ASP A 35 4.94 -12.51 14.13
CA ASP A 35 3.90 -13.44 14.60
C ASP A 35 2.53 -12.79 14.79
N TRP A 36 2.44 -11.47 14.80
CA TRP A 36 1.17 -10.77 14.99
C TRP A 36 0.56 -10.45 13.63
N GLY A 37 -0.76 -10.47 13.54
CA GLY A 37 -1.42 -9.86 12.39
C GLY A 37 -1.25 -8.34 12.46
N GLN A 38 -1.23 -7.65 11.33
CA GLN A 38 -1.02 -6.21 11.28
C GLN A 38 -2.00 -5.52 10.34
N VAL A 39 -2.64 -4.47 10.82
CA VAL A 39 -3.31 -3.48 9.99
C VAL A 39 -2.35 -2.31 9.80
N LEU A 40 -2.01 -2.04 8.54
CA LEU A 40 -1.24 -0.90 8.10
C LEU A 40 -2.18 0.18 7.57
N TYR A 41 -2.40 1.25 8.35
CA TYR A 41 -3.25 2.37 7.96
C TYR A 41 -2.41 3.59 7.59
N ALA A 42 -2.58 4.10 6.36
CA ALA A 42 -2.04 5.39 5.95
C ALA A 42 -3.03 6.51 6.34
N MET A 43 -2.68 7.26 7.39
CA MET A 43 -3.47 8.42 7.84
C MET A 43 -3.28 9.61 6.90
N SER A 44 -2.06 9.83 6.44
CA SER A 44 -1.71 10.77 5.37
C SER A 44 -0.50 10.25 4.61
N GLY A 45 -0.32 10.69 3.37
CA GLY A 45 0.73 10.20 2.49
C GLY A 45 0.43 8.83 1.89
N VAL A 46 1.32 8.41 1.00
CA VAL A 46 1.12 7.22 0.16
C VAL A 46 2.30 6.27 0.33
N MET A 47 2.00 4.98 0.38
CA MET A 47 3.02 3.93 0.38
C MET A 47 2.66 2.77 -0.54
N TRP A 48 3.67 2.06 -1.03
CA TRP A 48 3.52 0.72 -1.55
C TRP A 48 3.80 -0.28 -0.44
N LEU A 49 2.87 -1.19 -0.21
CA LEU A 49 3.10 -2.41 0.55
C LEU A 49 3.52 -3.50 -0.43
N GLU A 50 4.70 -4.06 -0.23
CA GLU A 50 5.27 -5.11 -1.07
C GLU A 50 5.16 -6.44 -0.34
N THR A 51 4.69 -7.47 -1.03
CA THR A 51 4.80 -8.87 -0.62
C THR A 51 5.61 -9.61 -1.69
N PRO A 52 6.02 -10.88 -1.48
CA PRO A 52 6.87 -11.59 -2.45
C PRO A 52 6.33 -11.70 -3.88
N SER A 53 5.01 -11.54 -4.09
CA SER A 53 4.37 -11.71 -5.40
C SER A 53 3.65 -10.46 -5.91
N GLU A 54 3.51 -9.41 -5.09
CA GLU A 54 2.69 -8.26 -5.45
C GLU A 54 2.98 -7.00 -4.64
N ALA A 55 2.57 -5.87 -5.18
CA ALA A 55 2.50 -4.59 -4.49
C ALA A 55 1.07 -4.09 -4.41
N LEU A 56 0.71 -3.55 -3.24
CA LEU A 56 -0.54 -2.85 -3.01
C LEU A 56 -0.24 -1.39 -2.73
N LEU A 57 -0.83 -0.48 -3.49
CA LEU A 57 -0.75 0.94 -3.17
C LEU A 57 -1.72 1.26 -2.04
N VAL A 58 -1.21 1.91 -1.00
CA VAL A 58 -1.97 2.29 0.19
C VAL A 58 -1.98 3.83 0.28
N PRO A 59 -3.03 4.47 -0.24
CA PRO A 59 -3.23 5.90 -0.08
C PRO A 59 -3.89 6.26 1.26
N PRO A 60 -4.05 7.56 1.56
CA PRO A 60 -4.79 8.00 2.74
C PRO A 60 -6.20 7.42 2.80
N ASN A 61 -6.68 7.17 4.01
CA ASN A 61 -8.00 6.58 4.28
C ASN A 61 -8.15 5.12 3.79
N ARG A 62 -7.05 4.47 3.42
CA ARG A 62 -6.98 3.04 3.14
C ARG A 62 -6.04 2.36 4.12
N ALA A 63 -6.34 1.10 4.39
CA ALA A 63 -5.47 0.25 5.17
C ALA A 63 -5.28 -1.10 4.48
N VAL A 64 -4.23 -1.81 4.87
CA VAL A 64 -4.01 -3.20 4.47
C VAL A 64 -3.96 -4.09 5.70
N TRP A 65 -4.69 -5.19 5.63
CA TRP A 65 -4.56 -6.32 6.52
C TRP A 65 -3.42 -7.23 6.05
N LEU A 66 -2.49 -7.48 6.95
CA LEU A 66 -1.40 -8.45 6.84
C LEU A 66 -1.64 -9.55 7.89
N PRO A 67 -1.97 -10.77 7.46
CA PRO A 67 -2.02 -11.91 8.36
C PRO A 67 -0.66 -12.18 9.04
N PRO A 68 -0.65 -12.89 10.18
CA PRO A 68 0.59 -13.36 10.80
C PRO A 68 1.53 -14.03 9.80
N GLN A 69 2.84 -13.84 9.99
CA GLN A 69 3.92 -14.50 9.23
C GLN A 69 4.00 -14.18 7.73
N VAL A 70 3.20 -13.24 7.21
CA VAL A 70 3.33 -12.78 5.83
C VAL A 70 4.56 -11.88 5.67
N PRO A 71 5.56 -12.26 4.84
CA PRO A 71 6.68 -11.38 4.52
C PRO A 71 6.20 -10.13 3.78
N HIS A 72 6.62 -8.96 4.22
CA HIS A 72 6.24 -7.70 3.60
C HIS A 72 7.30 -6.60 3.78
N GLY A 73 7.39 -5.70 2.80
CA GLY A 73 8.20 -4.49 2.79
C GLY A 73 7.34 -3.26 2.53
N ILE A 74 7.84 -2.05 2.84
CA ILE A 74 7.09 -0.81 2.62
C ILE A 74 7.97 0.21 1.90
N ARG A 75 7.50 0.76 0.78
CA ARG A 75 8.12 1.91 0.11
C ARG A 75 7.26 3.14 0.26
N VAL A 76 7.85 4.19 0.82
CA VAL A 76 7.16 5.44 1.11
C VAL A 76 7.24 6.39 -0.10
N VAL A 77 6.08 6.72 -0.70
CA VAL A 77 5.98 7.53 -1.92
C VAL A 77 5.92 9.03 -1.61
N SER A 78 5.25 9.40 -0.52
CA SER A 78 5.16 10.77 0.02
C SER A 78 5.30 10.74 1.55
N GLU A 79 5.48 11.89 2.21
CA GLU A 79 5.59 11.92 3.68
C GLU A 79 4.41 11.21 4.36
N LEU A 80 4.73 10.13 5.06
CA LEU A 80 3.74 9.16 5.51
C LEU A 80 3.50 9.27 7.01
N GLN A 81 2.24 9.48 7.39
CA GLN A 81 1.76 9.29 8.76
C GLN A 81 1.07 7.93 8.83
N MET A 82 1.74 6.96 9.43
CA MET A 82 1.27 5.58 9.51
C MET A 82 0.73 5.27 10.90
N ARG A 83 -0.35 4.48 10.94
CA ARG A 83 -0.88 3.88 12.16
C ARG A 83 -0.87 2.37 11.97
N ASN A 84 -0.31 1.68 12.96
CA ASN A 84 -0.25 0.23 12.98
C ASN A 84 -1.21 -0.27 14.04
N ILE A 85 -2.05 -1.25 13.71
CA ILE A 85 -2.69 -2.10 14.71
C ILE A 85 -2.09 -3.49 14.57
N TYR A 86 -1.51 -4.02 15.65
CA TYR A 86 -1.07 -5.39 15.75
C TYR A 86 -2.11 -6.20 16.50
N LEU A 87 -2.47 -7.36 15.98
CA LEU A 87 -3.41 -8.31 16.57
C LEU A 87 -2.70 -9.62 16.88
N ARG A 88 -2.85 -10.11 18.11
CA ARG A 88 -2.33 -11.43 18.51
C ARG A 88 -2.99 -12.53 17.65
N PRO A 89 -2.30 -13.65 17.31
CA PRO A 89 -2.83 -14.70 16.43
C PRO A 89 -4.31 -15.06 16.63
N GLY A 90 -4.74 -15.39 17.86
CA GLY A 90 -6.14 -15.78 18.10
C GLY A 90 -7.20 -14.68 17.82
N THR A 91 -6.81 -13.41 17.80
CA THR A 91 -7.69 -12.30 17.34
C THR A 91 -7.54 -12.07 15.84
N ALA A 92 -6.32 -12.20 15.31
CA ALA A 92 -6.01 -12.08 13.89
C ALA A 92 -6.79 -13.10 13.02
N ASP A 93 -7.00 -14.31 13.52
CA ASP A 93 -7.74 -15.38 12.84
C ASP A 93 -9.16 -14.95 12.42
N SER A 94 -9.74 -13.98 13.13
CA SER A 94 -11.08 -13.46 12.83
C SER A 94 -11.14 -12.55 11.59
N LEU A 95 -10.00 -12.10 11.07
CA LEU A 95 -9.89 -11.21 9.90
C LEU A 95 -9.51 -11.95 8.62
N GLY A 96 -9.21 -13.25 8.71
CA GLY A 96 -8.86 -14.11 7.59
C GLY A 96 -7.37 -14.17 7.26
N GLU A 97 -7.02 -15.10 6.37
CA GLU A 97 -5.63 -15.50 6.08
C GLU A 97 -5.03 -14.83 4.84
N GLN A 98 -5.77 -13.92 4.20
CA GLN A 98 -5.33 -13.28 2.95
C GLN A 98 -4.98 -11.80 3.16
N VAL A 99 -3.93 -11.35 2.48
CA VAL A 99 -3.58 -9.93 2.42
C VAL A 99 -4.67 -9.15 1.69
N GLN A 100 -5.26 -8.18 2.38
CA GLN A 100 -6.42 -7.46 1.88
C GLN A 100 -6.32 -5.96 2.15
N ALA A 101 -6.44 -5.14 1.10
CA ALA A 101 -6.64 -3.71 1.25
C ALA A 101 -8.13 -3.40 1.49
N PHE A 102 -8.43 -2.38 2.29
CA PHE A 102 -9.81 -2.01 2.61
C PHE A 102 -9.97 -0.52 2.91
N GLU A 103 -11.22 -0.06 2.83
CA GLU A 103 -11.60 1.31 3.22
C GLU A 103 -11.64 1.44 4.73
N VAL A 104 -11.02 2.49 5.26
CA VAL A 104 -11.13 2.82 6.68
C VAL A 104 -12.37 3.72 6.86
N SER A 105 -13.39 3.18 7.55
CA SER A 105 -14.61 3.93 7.89
C SER A 105 -14.29 5.11 8.81
N GLY A 106 -15.17 6.10 8.86
CA GLY A 106 -15.02 7.23 9.79
C GLY A 106 -14.91 6.78 11.25
N LEU A 107 -15.71 5.79 11.66
CA LEU A 107 -15.63 5.23 13.01
C LEU A 107 -14.30 4.49 13.24
N LEU A 108 -13.91 3.59 12.33
CA LEU A 108 -12.66 2.85 12.45
C LEU A 108 -11.44 3.78 12.53
N ARG A 109 -11.45 4.87 11.75
CA ARG A 109 -10.40 5.90 11.81
C ARG A 109 -10.26 6.46 13.23
N GLU A 110 -11.36 6.92 13.83
CA GLU A 110 -11.32 7.50 15.17
C GLU A 110 -10.92 6.46 16.23
N LEU A 111 -11.34 5.20 16.08
CA LEU A 111 -10.90 4.11 16.94
C LEU A 111 -9.38 3.90 16.86
N ILE A 112 -8.81 3.87 15.65
CA ILE A 112 -7.35 3.76 15.46
C ILE A 112 -6.62 4.93 16.13
N VAL A 113 -7.12 6.16 15.96
CA VAL A 113 -6.53 7.36 16.56
C VAL A 113 -6.54 7.23 18.09
N LYS A 114 -7.69 6.88 18.68
CA LYS A 114 -7.82 6.73 20.14
C LYS A 114 -6.97 5.60 20.70
N LEU A 115 -6.87 4.47 20.00
CA LEU A 115 -6.00 3.37 20.40
C LEU A 115 -4.53 3.78 20.44
N VAL A 116 -4.09 4.60 19.48
CA VAL A 116 -2.72 5.14 19.47
C VAL A 116 -2.51 6.17 20.58
N GLU A 117 -3.47 7.06 20.83
CA GLU A 117 -3.39 8.02 21.94
C GLU A 117 -3.23 7.34 23.30
N HIS A 118 -3.85 6.17 23.47
CA HIS A 118 -3.83 5.37 24.70
C HIS A 118 -2.85 4.17 24.64
N GLU A 119 -1.87 4.14 23.72
CA GLU A 119 -0.98 2.99 23.50
C GLU A 119 -0.16 2.55 24.74
N ARG A 120 -0.03 3.45 25.73
CA ARG A 120 0.71 3.27 26.98
C ARG A 120 -0.13 2.71 28.12
N GLU A 121 -1.45 2.59 27.93
CA GLU A 121 -2.40 2.12 28.93
C GLU A 121 -3.26 0.95 28.38
N PRO A 122 -2.63 -0.12 27.83
CA PRO A 122 -3.33 -1.16 27.09
C PRO A 122 -4.24 -2.05 27.96
N ASP A 123 -4.12 -1.96 29.29
CA ASP A 123 -4.84 -2.80 30.24
C ASP A 123 -6.11 -2.12 30.80
N THR A 124 -6.40 -0.88 30.42
CA THR A 124 -7.61 -0.17 30.87
C THR A 124 -8.87 -0.76 30.24
N GLU A 125 -9.99 -0.75 30.97
CA GLU A 125 -11.31 -1.16 30.44
C GLU A 125 -11.68 -0.36 29.19
N TYR A 126 -11.34 0.93 29.17
CA TYR A 126 -11.54 1.81 28.02
C TYR A 126 -10.77 1.35 26.78
N TYR A 127 -9.46 1.06 26.92
CA TYR A 127 -8.65 0.57 25.80
C TYR A 127 -9.14 -0.80 25.30
N GLN A 128 -9.57 -1.68 26.21
CA GLN A 128 -10.17 -2.97 25.85
C GLN A 128 -11.46 -2.80 25.05
N ALA A 129 -12.36 -1.90 25.46
CA ALA A 129 -13.58 -1.60 24.73
C ALA A 129 -13.29 -1.01 23.34
N LEU A 130 -12.35 -0.08 23.23
CA LEU A 130 -11.89 0.46 21.94
C LEU A 130 -11.34 -0.65 21.03
N SER A 131 -10.52 -1.55 21.59
CA SER A 131 -9.90 -2.65 20.87
C SER A 131 -10.93 -3.63 20.32
N GLN A 132 -11.91 -4.02 21.14
CA GLN A 132 -12.99 -4.91 20.72
C GLN A 132 -13.83 -4.29 19.59
N LEU A 133 -14.20 -3.02 19.72
CA LEU A 133 -14.98 -2.34 18.68
C LEU A 133 -14.17 -2.17 17.39
N ALA A 134 -12.87 -1.89 17.49
CA ALA A 134 -11.99 -1.80 16.32
C ALA A 134 -11.91 -3.13 15.56
N VAL A 135 -11.80 -4.26 16.27
CA VAL A 135 -11.82 -5.60 15.65
C VAL A 135 -13.14 -5.85 14.93
N LEU A 136 -14.28 -5.50 15.55
CA LEU A 136 -15.60 -5.64 14.91
C LEU A 136 -15.73 -4.77 13.65
N GLU A 137 -15.22 -3.54 13.67
CA GLU A 137 -15.20 -2.66 12.49
C GLU A 137 -14.29 -3.22 11.38
N LEU A 138 -13.13 -3.78 11.74
CA LEU A 138 -12.21 -4.42 10.79
C LEU A 138 -12.86 -5.63 10.10
N GLN A 139 -13.59 -6.46 10.85
CA GLN A 139 -14.33 -7.61 10.29
C GLN A 139 -15.42 -7.18 9.28
N ARG A 140 -15.92 -5.95 9.42
CA ARG A 140 -16.96 -5.38 8.53
C ARG A 140 -16.38 -4.55 7.39
N ALA A 141 -15.07 -4.31 7.39
CA ALA A 141 -14.43 -3.42 6.44
C ALA A 141 -14.54 -3.95 5.00
N ARG A 142 -14.85 -3.05 4.07
CA ARG A 142 -15.03 -3.40 2.67
C ARG A 142 -13.67 -3.55 1.98
N SER A 143 -13.42 -4.74 1.43
CA SER A 143 -12.26 -5.01 0.58
C SER A 143 -12.23 -4.09 -0.64
N LEU A 144 -11.04 -3.58 -0.95
CA LEU A 144 -10.73 -2.90 -2.19
C LEU A 144 -9.53 -3.57 -2.84
N LEU A 145 -9.57 -3.74 -4.16
CA LEU A 145 -8.51 -4.42 -4.90
C LEU A 145 -8.00 -3.53 -6.03
N LEU A 146 -6.93 -2.79 -5.73
CA LEU A 146 -5.99 -2.27 -6.72
C LEU A 146 -4.62 -2.87 -6.38
N ARG A 147 -4.33 -4.01 -7.00
CA ARG A 147 -3.08 -4.76 -6.85
C ARG A 147 -2.25 -4.62 -8.11
N VAL A 148 -0.94 -4.45 -7.95
CA VAL A 148 0.02 -4.46 -9.04
C VAL A 148 0.92 -5.69 -8.86
N PRO A 149 0.99 -6.61 -9.83
CA PRO A 149 1.90 -7.75 -9.75
C PRO A 149 3.35 -7.30 -9.61
N LEU A 150 4.14 -8.00 -8.79
CA LEU A 150 5.58 -7.80 -8.70
C LEU A 150 6.33 -9.06 -9.10
N PRO A 151 7.53 -8.92 -9.71
CA PRO A 151 8.37 -10.07 -9.96
C PRO A 151 8.95 -10.55 -8.63
N ASP A 152 9.22 -11.84 -8.54
CA ASP A 152 10.04 -12.38 -7.47
C ASP A 152 11.50 -11.89 -7.60
N ASP A 153 12.33 -12.20 -6.60
CA ASP A 153 13.75 -11.83 -6.57
C ASP A 153 14.63 -12.62 -7.58
N SER A 154 14.02 -13.40 -8.50
CA SER A 154 14.77 -14.25 -9.43
C SER A 154 15.56 -13.46 -10.48
N ASP A 155 15.06 -12.29 -10.90
CA ASP A 155 15.78 -11.38 -11.80
C ASP A 155 15.76 -9.95 -11.28
N ARG A 156 16.86 -9.57 -10.62
CA ARG A 156 17.08 -8.23 -10.05
C ARG A 156 16.89 -7.10 -11.05
N ARG A 157 17.08 -7.33 -12.36
CA ARG A 157 16.92 -6.27 -13.37
C ARG A 157 15.45 -5.94 -13.58
N LEU A 158 14.60 -6.97 -13.65
CA LEU A 158 13.15 -6.77 -13.76
C LEU A 158 12.61 -6.13 -12.49
N LEU A 159 13.04 -6.62 -11.32
CA LEU A 159 12.65 -6.05 -10.04
C LEU A 159 13.06 -4.57 -9.96
N ASN A 160 14.33 -4.24 -10.19
CA ASN A 160 14.82 -2.85 -10.13
C ASN A 160 14.05 -1.92 -11.08
N LEU A 161 13.71 -2.39 -12.28
CA LEU A 161 12.87 -1.63 -13.20
C LEU A 161 11.47 -1.39 -12.63
N CYS A 162 10.81 -2.43 -12.11
CA CYS A 162 9.50 -2.29 -11.48
C CYS A 162 9.54 -1.30 -10.32
N LEU A 163 10.55 -1.42 -9.44
CA LEU A 163 10.74 -0.51 -8.32
C LEU A 163 10.97 0.94 -8.75
N ALA A 164 11.76 1.16 -9.81
CA ALA A 164 11.99 2.50 -10.36
C ALA A 164 10.70 3.15 -10.87
N VAL A 165 9.86 2.38 -11.58
CA VAL A 165 8.58 2.88 -12.09
C VAL A 165 7.56 3.09 -10.98
N MET A 166 7.53 2.27 -9.94
CA MET A 166 6.67 2.51 -8.77
C MET A 166 7.03 3.77 -8.00
N ALA A 167 8.30 4.15 -8.01
CA ALA A 167 8.77 5.39 -7.40
C ALA A 167 8.43 6.62 -8.25
N GLU A 168 8.53 6.51 -9.59
CA GLU A 168 8.22 7.58 -10.54
C GLU A 168 7.48 7.01 -11.77
N PRO A 169 6.14 6.89 -11.73
CA PRO A 169 5.37 6.20 -12.77
C PRO A 169 5.10 7.07 -14.01
N SER A 170 5.97 8.00 -14.37
CA SER A 170 5.78 8.89 -15.52
C SER A 170 5.91 8.17 -16.87
N GLN A 171 5.21 8.70 -17.89
CA GLN A 171 5.42 8.27 -19.28
C GLN A 171 6.70 8.81 -19.91
N GLU A 172 7.35 9.79 -19.29
CA GLU A 172 8.53 10.46 -19.84
C GLU A 172 9.75 9.54 -19.96
N VAL A 173 9.85 8.53 -19.09
CA VAL A 173 10.89 7.50 -19.19
C VAL A 173 10.41 6.38 -20.11
N SER A 174 11.14 6.16 -21.20
CA SER A 174 10.82 5.11 -22.17
C SER A 174 11.20 3.73 -21.66
N PHE A 175 10.66 2.69 -22.28
CA PHE A 175 11.02 1.31 -21.92
C PHE A 175 12.50 1.01 -22.28
N GLU A 176 12.98 1.61 -23.36
CA GLU A 176 14.39 1.56 -23.80
C GLU A 176 15.31 2.14 -22.72
N GLN A 177 14.93 3.28 -22.13
CA GLN A 177 15.72 3.91 -21.08
C GLN A 177 15.75 3.05 -19.83
N HIS A 178 14.60 2.56 -19.36
CA HIS A 178 14.55 1.63 -18.24
C HIS A 178 15.36 0.35 -18.47
N ALA A 179 15.38 -0.15 -19.71
CA ALA A 179 16.18 -1.30 -20.07
C ALA A 179 17.68 -1.02 -19.98
N ALA A 180 18.12 0.13 -20.51
CA ALA A 180 19.50 0.58 -20.40
C ALA A 180 19.93 0.75 -18.93
N ASP A 181 19.11 1.40 -18.11
CA ASP A 181 19.38 1.64 -16.69
C ASP A 181 19.47 0.34 -15.87
N ALA A 182 18.66 -0.66 -16.24
CA ALA A 182 18.69 -1.99 -15.64
C ALA A 182 19.79 -2.92 -16.21
N GLY A 183 20.59 -2.45 -17.18
CA GLY A 183 21.64 -3.24 -17.81
C GLY A 183 21.11 -4.41 -18.65
N ALA A 184 19.95 -4.25 -19.30
CA ALA A 184 19.30 -5.27 -20.11
C ALA A 184 18.87 -4.74 -21.49
N SER A 185 18.69 -5.64 -22.45
CA SER A 185 18.02 -5.28 -23.71
C SER A 185 16.51 -5.20 -23.51
N VAL A 186 15.82 -4.37 -24.30
CA VAL A 186 14.35 -4.31 -24.36
C VAL A 186 13.74 -5.69 -24.60
N ARG A 187 14.34 -6.49 -25.49
CA ARG A 187 13.89 -7.86 -25.78
C ARG A 187 13.97 -8.76 -24.54
N THR A 188 15.04 -8.64 -23.75
CA THR A 188 15.24 -9.41 -22.53
C THR A 188 14.14 -9.06 -21.51
N LEU A 189 13.94 -7.77 -21.23
CA LEU A 189 12.94 -7.34 -20.25
C LEU A 189 11.52 -7.61 -20.71
N ALA A 190 11.19 -7.42 -22.00
CA ALA A 190 9.87 -7.74 -22.53
C ALA A 190 9.51 -9.22 -22.29
N ARG A 191 10.47 -10.13 -22.48
CA ARG A 191 10.29 -11.55 -22.20
C ARG A 191 10.12 -11.82 -20.70
N LEU A 192 10.90 -11.14 -19.85
CA LEU A 192 10.79 -11.28 -18.39
C LEU A 192 9.44 -10.78 -17.86
N PHE A 193 8.93 -9.65 -18.39
CA PHE A 193 7.60 -9.12 -18.08
C PHE A 193 6.49 -10.14 -18.39
N GLN A 194 6.52 -10.71 -19.60
CA GLN A 194 5.55 -11.73 -20.01
C GLN A 194 5.65 -13.00 -19.16
N HIS A 195 6.87 -13.48 -18.91
CA HIS A 195 7.09 -14.72 -18.17
C HIS A 195 6.76 -14.60 -16.68
N SER A 196 7.14 -13.49 -16.05
CA SER A 196 7.07 -13.35 -14.58
C SER A 196 5.79 -12.64 -14.13
N LEU A 197 5.26 -11.71 -14.92
CA LEU A 197 4.09 -10.89 -14.58
C LEU A 197 2.86 -11.20 -15.44
N GLY A 198 3.00 -12.06 -16.46
CA GLY A 198 1.91 -12.42 -17.37
C GLY A 198 1.42 -11.26 -18.25
N MET A 199 2.15 -10.15 -18.32
CA MET A 199 1.72 -8.95 -19.05
C MET A 199 2.91 -8.14 -19.58
N GLY A 200 2.65 -7.20 -20.49
CA GLY A 200 3.68 -6.32 -21.04
C GLY A 200 3.94 -5.09 -20.16
N PHE A 201 5.13 -4.51 -20.29
CA PHE A 201 5.57 -3.31 -19.55
C PHE A 201 4.54 -2.17 -19.59
N ALA A 202 4.02 -1.83 -20.77
CA ALA A 202 3.08 -0.73 -20.92
C ALA A 202 1.76 -0.97 -20.18
N GLN A 203 1.28 -2.22 -20.12
CA GLN A 203 0.08 -2.58 -19.36
C GLN A 203 0.35 -2.53 -17.86
N TRP A 204 1.47 -3.10 -17.43
CA TRP A 204 1.89 -3.08 -16.03
C TRP A 204 2.09 -1.64 -15.51
N ARG A 205 2.80 -0.79 -16.27
CA ARG A 205 2.98 0.64 -15.92
C ARG A 205 1.65 1.37 -15.81
N ARG A 206 0.67 1.09 -16.67
CA ARG A 206 -0.67 1.68 -16.54
C ARG A 206 -1.35 1.31 -15.23
N GLN A 207 -1.19 0.08 -14.73
CA GLN A 207 -1.73 -0.32 -13.43
C GLN A 207 -1.08 0.47 -12.28
N VAL A 208 0.25 0.66 -12.33
CA VAL A 208 0.98 1.53 -11.39
C VAL A 208 0.48 2.98 -11.44
N GLN A 209 0.31 3.52 -12.65
CA GLN A 209 -0.19 4.88 -12.88
C GLN A 209 -1.62 5.07 -12.37
N LEU A 210 -2.50 4.09 -12.60
CA LEU A 210 -3.88 4.11 -12.11
C LEU A 210 -3.94 4.07 -10.59
N ALA A 211 -3.16 3.18 -9.96
CA ALA A 211 -3.07 3.11 -8.52
C ALA A 211 -2.61 4.48 -7.98
N THR A 212 -1.52 5.02 -8.53
CA THR A 212 -0.95 6.32 -8.13
C THR A 212 -1.95 7.46 -8.31
N ALA A 213 -2.69 7.47 -9.42
CA ALA A 213 -3.74 8.45 -9.67
C ALA A 213 -4.86 8.36 -8.63
N VAL A 214 -5.37 7.17 -8.34
CA VAL A 214 -6.39 6.96 -7.31
C VAL A 214 -5.91 7.47 -5.95
N ALA A 215 -4.64 7.20 -5.62
CA ALA A 215 -4.04 7.70 -4.39
C ALA A 215 -4.02 9.23 -4.30
N GLN A 216 -3.53 9.87 -5.34
CA GLN A 216 -3.44 11.33 -5.42
C GLN A 216 -4.81 12.02 -5.47
N LEU A 217 -5.81 11.39 -6.11
CA LEU A 217 -7.20 11.87 -6.11
C LEU A 217 -7.79 11.83 -4.70
N ASN A 218 -7.51 10.79 -3.91
CA ASN A 218 -7.94 10.69 -2.51
C ASN A 218 -7.24 11.72 -1.60
N GLU A 219 -6.07 12.22 -2.00
CA GLU A 219 -5.37 13.34 -1.36
C GLU A 219 -5.90 14.72 -1.79
N GLY A 220 -6.86 14.77 -2.70
CA GLY A 220 -7.44 16.01 -3.22
C GLY A 220 -6.56 16.73 -4.24
N ILE A 221 -5.57 16.05 -4.83
CA ILE A 221 -4.72 16.63 -5.87
C ILE A 221 -5.55 16.84 -7.14
N ALA A 222 -5.34 17.98 -7.81
CA ALA A 222 -6.11 18.33 -8.99
C ALA A 222 -5.81 17.36 -10.16
N VAL A 223 -6.86 16.94 -10.88
CA VAL A 223 -6.77 16.02 -12.04
C VAL A 223 -5.71 16.46 -13.06
N SER A 224 -5.60 17.78 -13.32
CA SER A 224 -4.60 18.32 -14.24
C SER A 224 -3.15 18.14 -13.76
N GLN A 225 -2.92 18.28 -12.45
CA GLN A 225 -1.60 18.07 -11.84
C GLN A 225 -1.22 16.58 -11.87
N ILE A 226 -2.17 15.70 -11.56
CA ILE A 226 -1.98 14.24 -11.64
C ILE A 226 -1.63 13.84 -13.08
N ALA A 227 -2.41 14.31 -14.06
CA ALA A 227 -2.16 14.01 -15.47
C ALA A 227 -0.74 14.44 -15.88
N HIS A 228 -0.35 15.67 -15.54
CA HIS A 228 0.98 16.18 -15.87
C HIS A 228 2.10 15.37 -15.21
N GLY A 229 1.99 15.06 -13.90
CA GLY A 229 2.99 14.26 -13.19
C GLY A 229 3.15 12.85 -13.73
N LEU A 230 2.08 12.24 -14.24
CA LEU A 230 2.13 10.92 -14.89
C LEU A 230 2.56 10.98 -16.36
N GLY A 231 2.85 12.17 -16.91
CA GLY A 231 3.25 12.36 -18.31
C GLY A 231 2.10 12.32 -19.32
N TYR A 232 0.87 12.61 -18.89
CA TYR A 232 -0.32 12.66 -19.74
C TYR A 232 -0.80 14.10 -19.98
N GLN A 233 -1.49 14.30 -21.10
CA GLN A 233 -2.40 15.43 -21.26
C GLN A 233 -3.71 15.16 -20.50
N PRO A 234 -4.37 16.16 -19.85
CA PRO A 234 -5.56 15.94 -19.02
C PRO A 234 -6.70 15.15 -19.70
N GLY A 235 -6.93 15.38 -21.00
CA GLY A 235 -7.91 14.63 -21.79
C GLY A 235 -7.55 13.14 -21.90
N SER A 236 -6.33 12.85 -22.34
CA SER A 236 -5.81 11.47 -22.48
C SER A 236 -5.74 10.72 -21.15
N PHE A 237 -5.44 11.42 -20.05
CA PHE A 237 -5.49 10.85 -18.71
C PHE A 237 -6.91 10.47 -18.31
N SER A 238 -7.88 11.37 -18.52
CA SER A 238 -9.28 11.11 -18.17
C SER A 238 -9.87 9.95 -18.98
N GLU A 239 -9.50 9.82 -20.24
CA GLU A 239 -9.86 8.67 -21.09
C GLU A 239 -9.24 7.37 -20.58
N MET A 240 -7.94 7.38 -20.26
CA MET A 240 -7.23 6.23 -19.69
C MET A 240 -7.87 5.80 -18.37
N PHE A 241 -8.10 6.73 -17.45
CA PHE A 241 -8.71 6.46 -16.15
C PHE A 241 -10.13 5.88 -16.29
N ARG A 242 -10.96 6.50 -17.13
CA ARG A 242 -12.34 6.02 -17.38
C ARG A 242 -12.37 4.64 -18.02
N ARG A 243 -11.47 4.36 -18.96
CA ARG A 243 -11.39 3.04 -19.61
C ARG A 243 -11.11 1.94 -18.59
N GLU A 244 -10.30 2.22 -17.58
CA GLU A 244 -9.78 1.20 -16.67
C GLU A 244 -10.64 1.08 -15.40
N LEU A 245 -11.26 2.18 -14.93
CA LEU A 245 -12.08 2.21 -13.71
C LEU A 245 -13.59 2.44 -13.98
N GLY A 246 -13.99 2.62 -15.23
CA GLY A 246 -15.39 2.80 -15.65
C GLY A 246 -16.00 4.16 -15.35
N VAL A 247 -15.31 5.05 -14.63
CA VAL A 247 -15.79 6.38 -14.23
C VAL A 247 -14.73 7.45 -14.48
N ALA A 248 -15.15 8.72 -14.64
CA ALA A 248 -14.19 9.80 -14.80
C ALA A 248 -13.45 10.12 -13.48
N PRO A 249 -12.21 10.66 -13.51
CA PRO A 249 -11.49 11.06 -12.30
C PRO A 249 -12.29 11.99 -11.38
N SER A 250 -13.01 12.96 -11.95
CA SER A 250 -13.85 13.90 -11.20
C SER A 250 -15.04 13.25 -10.50
N GLU A 251 -15.60 12.20 -11.10
CA GLU A 251 -16.71 11.42 -10.53
C GLU A 251 -16.19 10.46 -9.45
N TYR A 252 -14.96 9.97 -9.59
CA TYR A 252 -14.32 9.12 -8.59
C TYR A 252 -14.11 9.87 -7.28
N CYS A 253 -13.65 11.14 -7.32
CA CYS A 253 -13.50 11.98 -6.13
C CYS A 253 -14.82 12.32 -5.42
N ALA A 254 -15.96 12.25 -6.11
CA ALA A 254 -17.26 12.59 -5.55
C ALA A 254 -17.93 11.43 -4.80
N ARG A 255 -17.29 10.25 -4.75
CA ARG A 255 -17.77 9.03 -4.09
C ARG A 255 -17.08 8.83 -2.75
#